data_AF-A0A935IG96-F1
#
_entry.id   AF-A0A935IG96-F1
#
_cell.length_a   1.000
_cell.length_b   1.000
_cell.length_c   1.000
_cell.angle_alpha   90.00
_cell.angle_beta   90.00
_cell.angle_gamma   90.00
#
_symmetry.space_group_name_H-M   'P 1'
#
loop_
_entity.id
_entity.type
_entity.pdbx_description
1 polymer ?
#
loop_
_entity_poly.entity_id
_entity_poly.type
_entity_poly.pdbx_seq_one_letter_code
_entity_poly.pdbx_strand_id
1 'polypeptide(L)' 'MFHSPSARRPRDVRRGASRRPRHAGKVPAILYGGQSAPRSLVLDQQSS' A
#
# COMPACT_ATOMS: atom_id res chain seq x y z
N MET A 1 34.88 12.01 -11.38
CA MET A 1 33.52 12.56 -11.24
C MET A 1 32.53 11.51 -11.72
N PHE A 2 31.79 10.86 -10.82
CA PHE A 2 30.81 9.82 -11.16
C PHE A 2 29.41 10.44 -11.17
N HIS A 3 28.74 10.43 -12.32
CA HIS A 3 27.34 10.82 -12.44
C HIS A 3 26.48 9.58 -12.22
N SER A 4 25.90 9.42 -11.01
CA SER A 4 24.96 8.34 -10.71
C SER A 4 23.61 8.60 -11.39
N PRO A 5 22.99 7.61 -12.06
CA PRO A 5 21.74 7.80 -12.77
C PRO A 5 20.60 8.11 -11.78
N SER A 6 19.78 9.09 -12.16
CA SER A 6 18.57 9.52 -11.43
C SER A 6 17.72 8.31 -11.01
N ALA A 7 17.78 7.94 -9.73
CA ALA A 7 16.92 6.94 -9.13
C ALA A 7 15.46 7.39 -9.26
N ARG A 8 14.70 6.72 -10.12
CA ARG A 8 13.27 6.93 -10.32
C ARG A 8 12.57 6.61 -8.99
N ARG A 9 12.13 7.65 -8.26
CA ARG A 9 11.39 7.49 -7.01
C ARG A 9 10.22 6.50 -7.23
N PRO A 10 9.99 5.53 -6.33
CA PRO A 10 8.85 4.63 -6.42
C PRO A 10 7.58 5.46 -6.56
N ARG A 11 6.93 5.30 -7.71
CA ARG A 11 5.65 5.94 -7.99
C ARG A 11 4.64 5.36 -7.02
N ASP A 12 3.92 6.24 -6.35
CA ASP A 12 2.53 6.00 -5.98
C ASP A 12 2.24 5.12 -4.74
N VAL A 13 2.79 5.46 -3.56
CA VAL A 13 1.90 5.54 -2.39
C VAL A 13 0.98 6.74 -2.64
N ARG A 14 -0.05 6.53 -3.46
CA ARG A 14 -0.99 7.60 -3.79
C ARG A 14 -1.69 8.02 -2.50
N ARG A 15 -1.46 9.27 -2.09
CA ARG A 15 -2.22 9.95 -1.03
C ARG A 15 -3.71 9.82 -1.36
N GLY A 16 -4.42 8.93 -0.64
CA GLY A 16 -5.85 8.63 -0.89
C GLY A 16 -6.16 7.21 -1.37
N ALA A 17 -5.16 6.37 -1.66
CA ALA A 17 -5.37 4.94 -1.95
C ALA A 17 -6.10 4.20 -0.82
N SER A 18 -5.90 4.63 0.43
CA SER A 18 -6.60 4.08 1.61
C SER A 18 -7.98 4.70 1.87
N ARG A 19 -8.33 5.81 1.22
CA ARG A 19 -9.61 6.52 1.41
C ARG A 19 -10.72 5.94 0.51
N ARG A 20 -10.39 5.64 -0.75
CA ARG A 20 -11.34 5.07 -1.73
C ARG A 20 -11.98 3.74 -1.29
N PRO A 21 -11.25 2.77 -0.69
CA PRO A 21 -11.83 1.48 -0.31
C PRO A 21 -12.87 1.59 0.81
N ARG A 22 -12.68 2.52 1.76
CA ARG A 22 -13.54 2.65 2.94
C ARG A 22 -14.97 3.06 2.58
N HIS A 23 -15.14 3.89 1.56
CA HIS A 23 -16.46 4.26 1.03
C HIS A 23 -17.16 3.12 0.29
N ALA A 24 -16.41 2.10 -0.15
CA ALA A 24 -16.93 0.91 -0.82
C ALA A 24 -17.12 -0.27 0.14
N GLY A 25 -17.12 -0.04 1.46
CA GLY A 25 -17.23 -1.11 2.46
C GLY A 25 -15.98 -1.99 2.55
N LYS A 26 -14.80 -1.46 2.18
CA LYS A 26 -13.53 -2.19 2.19
C LYS A 26 -12.49 -1.55 3.10
N VAL A 27 -11.73 -2.37 3.82
CA VAL A 27 -10.67 -1.95 4.75
C VAL A 27 -9.30 -2.24 4.14
N PRO A 28 -8.44 -1.24 3.92
CA PRO A 28 -7.05 -1.50 3.57
C PRO A 28 -6.28 -2.01 4.80
N ALA A 29 -5.48 -3.06 4.63
CA ALA A 29 -4.64 -3.66 5.66
C ALA A 29 -3.22 -3.90 5.13
N ILE A 30 -2.24 -3.97 6.03
CA ILE A 30 -0.87 -4.39 5.70
C ILE A 30 -0.57 -5.66 6.47
N LEU A 31 -0.22 -6.72 5.76
CA LEU A 31 0.18 -8.00 6.34
C LEU A 31 1.69 -8.00 6.60
N TYR A 32 2.05 -8.36 7.83
CA TYR A 32 3.42 -8.57 8.29
C TYR A 32 3.56 -9.98 8.89
N GLY A 33 4.77 -10.51 8.93
CA GLY A 33 5.07 -11.77 9.63
C GLY A 33 6.13 -12.63 8.93
N GLY A 34 6.77 -13.51 9.70
CA GLY A 34 7.84 -14.38 9.23
C GLY A 34 9.08 -13.59 8.77
N GLN A 35 9.71 -14.06 7.69
CA GLN A 35 10.86 -13.39 7.04
C GLN A 35 10.45 -12.68 5.73
N SER A 36 9.15 -12.58 5.46
CA SER A 36 8.63 -12.04 4.20
C SER A 36 8.45 -10.53 4.25
N ALA A 37 8.60 -9.90 3.09
CA ALA A 37 8.35 -8.47 2.94
C ALA A 37 6.86 -8.13 3.22
N PRO A 38 6.58 -6.95 3.80
CA PRO A 38 5.22 -6.49 4.03
C PRO A 38 4.39 -6.42 2.75
N ARG A 39 3.12 -6.83 2.82
CA ARG A 39 2.21 -6.81 1.66
C ARG A 39 0.94 -6.03 1.96
N SER A 40 0.53 -5.21 0.99
CA SER A 40 -0.75 -4.48 1.06
C SER A 40 -1.92 -5.38 0.64
N LEU A 41 -3.00 -5.35 1.41
CA LEU A 41 -4.24 -6.09 1.21
C LEU A 41 -5.45 -5.14 1.33
N VAL A 42 -6.58 -5.56 0.78
CA VAL A 42 -7.89 -4.90 0.96
C VAL A 42 -8.89 -5.99 1.34
N LEU A 43 -9.55 -5.82 2.48
CA LEU A 43 -10.51 -6.75 3.06
C LEU A 43 -11.93 -6.18 2.95
N ASP A 44 -12.95 -7.04 2.90
CA ASP A 44 -14.33 -6.60 3.02
C ASP A 44 -14.67 -6.33 4.49
N GLN A 45 -15.42 -5.26 4.73
CA GLN A 45 -15.76 -4.77 6.05
C GLN A 45 -17.07 -5.46 6.49
N GLN A 46 -16.98 -6.56 7.24
CA GLN A 46 -18.15 -7.24 7.80
C GLN A 46 -18.69 -6.42 8.99
N SER A 47 -19.72 -5.59 8.78
CA SER A 47 -20.52 -5.06 9.88
C SER A 47 -21.60 -6.08 10.22
N SER A 48 -21.34 -6.91 11.23
CA SER A 48 -22.35 -7.81 11.78
C SER A 48 -23.08 -7.16 12.95
#